data_AF-X0UNI6-F1
#
_entry.id   AF-X0UNI6-F1
#
_cell.length_a   1.000
_cell.length_b   1.000
_cell.length_c   1.000
_cell.angle_alpha   90.00
_cell.angle_beta   90.00
_cell.angle_gamma   90.00
#
_symmetry.space_group_name_H-M   'P 1'
#
loop_
_entity.id
_entity.type
_entity.pdbx_description
1 polymer ?
#
loop_
_entity_poly.entity_id
_entity_poly.type
_entity_poly.pdbx_seq_one_letter_code
_entity_poly.pdbx_strand_id
1 'polypeptide(L)' 'FLELQAQLEGTENRINVARIRFNEAVAAYNAAIRRLPGTLVASVGGFRRKAYFRSEEEARNAPELAFD' A
#
# COMPACT_ATOMS: atom_id res chain seq x y z
N PHE A 1 -11.39 -24.63 11.67
CA PHE A 1 -10.16 -23.98 12.18
C PHE A 1 -9.04 -23.94 11.15
N LEU A 2 -8.51 -25.08 10.68
CA LEU A 2 -7.43 -25.11 9.66
C LEU A 2 -7.80 -24.41 8.34
N GLU A 3 -9.02 -24.58 7.86
CA GLU A 3 -9.50 -23.92 6.64
C GLU A 3 -9.58 -22.39 6.79
N LEU A 4 -10.11 -21.91 7.92
CA LEU A 4 -10.16 -20.48 8.22
C LEU A 4 -8.76 -19.88 8.32
N GLN A 5 -7.82 -20.59 8.96
CA GLN A 5 -6.43 -20.16 9.05
C GLN A 5 -5.77 -20.04 7.67
N ALA A 6 -6.01 -21.00 6.77
CA ALA A 6 -5.53 -20.95 5.39
C ALA A 6 -6.16 -19.78 4.59
N GLN A 7 -7.44 -19.47 4.82
CA GLN A 7 -8.10 -18.33 4.20
C GLN A 7 -7.54 -17.00 4.70
N LEU A 8 -7.25 -16.89 6.00
CA LEU A 8 -6.61 -15.70 6.60
C LEU A 8 -5.21 -15.48 6.03
N GLU A 9 -4.37 -16.51 5.98
CA GLU A 9 -3.04 -16.43 5.39
C GLU A 9 -3.11 -16.00 3.91
N GLY A 10 -4.05 -16.59 3.14
CA GLY A 10 -4.30 -16.19 1.77
C GLY A 10 -4.80 -14.75 1.63
N THR A 11 -5.45 -14.19 2.64
CA THR A 11 -5.93 -12.80 2.66
C THR A 11 -4.79 -11.85 2.99
N GLU A 12 -3.97 -12.18 3.99
CA GLU A 12 -2.79 -11.42 4.37
C GLU A 12 -1.77 -11.33 3.24
N ASN A 13 -1.53 -12.44 2.52
CA ASN A 13 -0.66 -12.44 1.35
C ASN A 13 -1.17 -11.50 0.25
N ARG A 14 -2.48 -11.49 -0.04
CA ARG A 14 -3.09 -10.58 -1.02
C ARG A 14 -2.96 -9.12 -0.60
N ILE A 15 -3.18 -8.81 0.68
CA ILE A 15 -3.00 -7.48 1.25
C ILE A 15 -1.55 -7.02 1.08
N ASN A 16 -0.59 -7.90 1.38
CA ASN A 16 0.83 -7.59 1.22
C ASN A 16 1.21 -7.30 -0.24
N VAL A 17 0.77 -8.15 -1.18
CA VAL A 17 1.00 -7.94 -2.62
C VAL A 17 0.36 -6.63 -3.09
N ALA A 18 -0.88 -6.34 -2.68
CA ALA A 18 -1.55 -5.09 -3.03
C ALA A 18 -0.80 -3.85 -2.51
N ARG A 19 -0.29 -3.92 -1.27
CA ARG A 19 0.53 -2.86 -0.67
C ARG A 19 1.81 -2.62 -1.45
N ILE A 20 2.52 -3.67 -1.82
CA ILE A 20 3.76 -3.57 -2.61
C ILE A 20 3.47 -2.87 -3.93
N ARG A 21 2.47 -3.36 -4.69
CA ARG A 21 2.08 -2.78 -5.98
C ARG A 21 1.66 -1.32 -5.88
N PHE A 22 0.90 -0.96 -4.85
CA PHE A 22 0.52 0.43 -4.60
C PHE A 22 1.75 1.31 -4.37
N ASN A 23 2.68 0.85 -3.52
CA ASN A 23 3.88 1.60 -3.20
C ASN A 23 4.82 1.75 -4.41
N GLU A 24 4.93 0.73 -5.26
CA GLU A 24 5.68 0.80 -6.52
C GLU A 24 5.08 1.84 -7.47
N ALA A 25 3.75 1.84 -7.64
CA ALA A 25 3.05 2.83 -8.45
C ALA A 25 3.25 4.26 -7.91
N VAL A 26 3.16 4.44 -6.60
CA VAL A 26 3.45 5.72 -5.94
C VAL A 26 4.91 6.14 -6.13
N ALA A 27 5.87 5.22 -6.04
CA ALA A 27 7.28 5.50 -6.28
C ALA A 27 7.52 5.98 -7.71
N ALA A 28 6.98 5.26 -8.70
CA ALA A 28 7.09 5.62 -10.11
C ALA A 28 6.48 7.00 -10.40
N TYR A 29 5.29 7.26 -9.87
CA TYR A 29 4.62 8.56 -9.96
C TYR A 29 5.46 9.67 -9.34
N ASN A 30 5.92 9.49 -8.10
CA ASN A 30 6.73 10.48 -7.40
C ASN A 30 8.06 10.75 -8.10
N ALA A 31 8.66 9.74 -8.72
CA ALA A 31 9.87 9.90 -9.51
C ALA A 31 9.60 10.68 -10.80
N ALA A 32 8.49 10.39 -11.49
CA ALA A 32 8.11 11.05 -12.73
C ALA A 32 7.89 12.56 -12.54
N ILE A 33 7.17 12.97 -11.48
CA ILE A 33 6.89 14.39 -11.21
C ILE A 33 8.10 15.17 -10.66
N ARG A 34 9.23 14.50 -10.35
CA ARG A 34 10.45 15.13 -9.83
C ARG A 34 11.57 15.27 -10.86
N ARG A 35 11.43 14.66 -12.04
CA ARG A 35 12.39 14.76 -13.14
C ARG A 35 11.90 15.76 -14.17
N LEU A 36 12.80 16.41 -14.90
CA LEU A 36 12.41 17.21 -16.06
C LEU A 36 11.94 16.29 -17.21
N PRO A 37 10.90 16.67 -17.98
CA PRO A 37 10.06 17.87 -17.86
C PRO A 37 8.93 17.76 -16.82
N GLY A 38 8.76 16.59 -16.18
CA GLY A 38 7.70 16.29 -15.21
C GLY A 38 7.56 17.30 -14.06
N THR A 39 8.64 17.88 -13.54
CA THR A 39 8.57 18.91 -12.48
C THR A 39 7.83 20.19 -12.94
N LEU A 40 7.97 20.58 -14.22
CA LEU A 40 7.29 21.75 -14.77
C LEU A 40 5.81 21.49 -14.99
N VAL A 41 5.49 20.31 -15.53
CA VAL A 41 4.10 19.86 -15.68
C VAL A 41 3.43 19.73 -14.31
N ALA A 42 4.18 19.26 -13.31
CA ALA A 42 3.70 19.12 -11.94
C ALA A 42 3.41 20.47 -11.28
N SER A 43 4.27 21.48 -11.45
CA SER A 43 4.05 22.80 -10.88
C SER A 43 2.87 23.53 -11.51
N VAL A 44 2.71 23.47 -12.84
CA VAL A 44 1.61 24.11 -13.56
C VAL A 44 0.29 23.36 -13.36
N GLY A 45 0.33 22.02 -13.38
CA GLY A 45 -0.84 21.16 -13.24
C GLY A 45 -1.25 20.82 -11.81
N GLY A 46 -0.51 21.30 -10.80
CA GLY A 46 -0.81 21.07 -9.39
C GLY A 46 -0.56 19.64 -8.88
N PHE A 47 0.24 18.84 -9.60
CA PHE A 47 0.56 17.48 -9.19
C PHE A 47 1.54 17.47 -8.01
N ARG A 48 1.20 16.74 -6.95
CA ARG A 48 1.99 16.65 -5.71
C ARG A 48 2.35 15.22 -5.39
N ARG A 49 3.45 15.02 -4.67
CA ARG A 49 3.88 13.69 -4.22
C ARG A 49 2.77 12.98 -3.46
N LYS A 50 2.59 11.69 -3.76
CA LYS A 50 1.69 10.79 -3.05
C LYS A 50 2.43 10.08 -1.91
N ALA A 51 1.74 9.86 -0.80
CA ALA A 51 2.27 9.10 0.32
C ALA A 51 2.29 7.60 0.01
N TYR A 52 3.27 6.90 0.56
CA TYR A 52 3.31 5.43 0.54
C TYR A 52 2.31 4.87 1.54
N PHE A 53 1.74 3.71 1.22
CA PHE A 53 0.99 2.90 2.17
C PHE A 53 1.98 2.17 3.07
N ARG A 54 2.06 2.60 4.34
CA ARG A 54 2.83 1.91 5.39
C ARG A 54 1.86 1.06 6.20
N SER A 55 2.25 -0.16 6.58
CA SER A 55 1.55 -0.81 7.69
C SER A 55 1.82 0.00 8.94
N GLU A 56 0.80 0.61 9.51
CA GLU A 56 0.84 0.90 10.93
C GLU A 56 1.02 -0.44 11.64
N GLU A 57 2.05 -0.54 12.49
CA GLU A 57 2.31 -1.74 13.28
C GLU A 57 1.11 -2.17 14.12
N GLU A 58 0.23 -1.23 14.46
CA GLU A 58 -1.01 -1.46 15.21
C GLU A 58 -2.07 -2.25 14.45
N ALA A 59 -2.04 -2.26 13.11
CA ALA A 59 -2.96 -3.08 12.30
C ALA A 59 -2.62 -4.58 12.32
N ARG A 60 -1.50 -4.98 12.96
CA ARG A 60 -1.14 -6.40 13.19
C ARG A 60 -1.85 -7.02 14.39
N ASN A 61 -2.58 -6.23 15.19
CA ASN A 61 -3.45 -6.77 16.22
C ASN A 61 -4.67 -7.40 15.53
N ALA A 62 -4.52 -8.66 15.11
CA ALA A 62 -5.66 -9.47 14.73
C ALA A 62 -6.66 -9.47 15.90
N PRO A 63 -7.96 -9.18 15.69
CA PRO A 63 -8.93 -9.27 16.76
C PRO A 63 -8.91 -10.70 17.32
N GLU A 64 -8.83 -10.83 18.65
CA GLU A 64 -8.95 -12.13 19.33
C GLU A 64 -10.35 -12.68 19.02
N LEU A 65 -10.41 -13.62 18.08
CA LEU A 65 -11.64 -14.34 17.75
C LEU A 65 -11.93 -15.32 18.89
N ALA A 66 -12.74 -14.88 19.85
CA ALA A 66 -13.41 -15.76 20.79
C ALA A 66 -14.41 -16.64 20.00
N PHE A 67 -14.09 -17.93 19.89
CA PHE A 67 -15.06 -18.93 19.48
C PHE A 67 -15.69 -19.49 20.77
N ASP A 68 -16.95 -19.14 21.02
CA ASP A 68 -17.81 -19.83 22.01
C ASP A 68 -18.25 -21.21 21.49
#